data_AF-A0A3M0FZ96-F1
#
_entry.id   AF-A0A3M0FZ96-F1
#
_cell.length_a   1.000
_cell.length_b   1.000
_cell.length_c   1.000
_cell.angle_alpha   90.00
_cell.angle_beta   90.00
_cell.angle_gamma   90.00
#
_symmetry.space_group_name_H-M   'P 1'
#
loop_
_entity.id
_entity.type
_entity.pdbx_description
1 polymer ?
#
loop_
_entity_poly.entity_id
_entity_poly.type
_entity_poly.pdbx_seq_one_letter_code
_entity_poly.pdbx_strand_id
1 'polypeptide(L)'
;MKLEMLEKDLYYHIYNRGNDSEVIFRNDENKRYFLSLAAKHLDQAVSILAYCLIDNHYHFLLKIDTEEHTATQKFSNLFNAYAKAYNKRFNRTGSLFEKHFRRKKITSEAYLRNLIIYIHRNPLNHGVTPDFANFKFSSYRFCIEPLLSSPIALDKEETISYFDDLENFKFVHLRQANFRDEEGVDW
;
A
#
# COMPACT_ATOMS: atom_id res chain seq x y z
N MET A 1 7.70 -22.22 -6.30
CA MET A 1 6.68 -21.25 -6.75
C MET A 1 7.39 -20.23 -7.64
N LYS A 2 6.98 -20.09 -8.91
CA LYS A 2 7.55 -19.07 -9.80
C LYS A 2 6.99 -17.73 -9.34
N LEU A 3 7.85 -16.80 -8.92
CA LEU A 3 7.40 -15.46 -8.56
C LEU A 3 6.85 -14.79 -9.82
N GLU A 4 5.60 -14.33 -9.77
CA GLU A 4 5.03 -13.53 -10.87
C GLU A 4 5.86 -12.27 -11.07
N MET A 5 6.15 -11.94 -12.33
CA MET A 5 6.93 -10.76 -12.65
C MET A 5 6.02 -9.52 -12.62
N LEU A 6 6.60 -8.37 -12.26
CA LEU A 6 5.89 -7.09 -12.25
C LEU A 6 5.96 -6.49 -13.65
N GLU A 7 4.94 -6.74 -14.47
CA GLU A 7 4.88 -6.30 -15.86
C GLU A 7 4.62 -4.79 -15.94
N LYS A 8 5.31 -4.11 -16.85
CA LYS A 8 5.12 -2.68 -17.12
C LYS A 8 3.69 -2.39 -17.62
N ASP A 9 3.20 -1.22 -17.29
CA ASP A 9 1.87 -0.70 -17.61
C ASP A 9 0.70 -1.44 -16.98
N LEU A 10 0.97 -2.37 -16.06
CA LEU A 10 -0.05 -3.15 -15.35
C LEU A 10 -0.15 -2.74 -13.88
N TYR A 11 -1.33 -2.95 -13.31
CA TYR A 11 -1.64 -2.63 -11.93
C TYR A 11 -1.44 -3.84 -11.04
N TYR A 12 -0.88 -3.60 -9.85
CA TYR A 12 -0.64 -4.63 -8.86
C TYR A 12 -1.04 -4.16 -7.46
N HIS A 13 -1.65 -5.07 -6.71
CA HIS A 13 -1.71 -5.00 -5.26
C HIS A 13 -0.43 -5.58 -4.69
N ILE A 14 0.42 -4.74 -4.10
CA ILE A 14 1.66 -5.12 -3.44
C ILE A 14 1.50 -5.01 -1.94
N TYR A 15 1.72 -6.10 -1.22
CA TYR A 15 1.51 -6.12 0.22
C TYR A 15 2.40 -7.18 0.89
N ASN A 16 2.65 -6.97 2.18
CA ASN A 16 3.30 -7.96 3.03
C ASN A 16 3.00 -7.63 4.50
N ARG A 17 3.19 -8.63 5.36
CA ARG A 17 3.05 -8.51 6.82
C ARG A 17 4.33 -8.92 7.53
N GLY A 18 4.38 -8.63 8.83
CA GLY A 18 5.43 -9.12 9.71
C GLY A 18 5.51 -10.63 9.71
N ASN A 19 6.74 -11.16 9.78
CA ASN A 19 6.92 -12.58 10.04
C ASN A 19 6.20 -12.93 11.36
N ASP A 20 5.44 -14.03 11.37
CA ASP A 20 4.58 -14.43 12.51
C ASP A 20 3.58 -13.33 12.95
N SER A 21 3.15 -12.49 12.00
CA SER A 21 2.24 -11.34 12.24
C SER A 21 2.77 -10.31 13.23
N GLU A 22 4.10 -10.26 13.44
CA GLU A 22 4.74 -9.28 14.32
C GLU A 22 4.52 -7.83 13.88
N VAL A 23 4.61 -6.91 14.85
CA VAL A 23 4.57 -5.46 14.58
C VAL A 23 5.82 -5.04 13.81
N ILE A 24 5.63 -4.61 12.58
CA ILE A 24 6.67 -4.09 11.69
C ILE A 24 6.76 -2.55 11.73
N PHE A 25 5.77 -1.86 12.29
CA PHE A 25 5.80 -0.41 12.53
C PHE A 25 5.43 -0.10 13.99
N ARG A 26 6.43 -0.01 14.87
CA ARG A 26 6.20 0.18 16.32
C ARG A 26 5.68 1.57 16.70
N ASN A 27 5.88 2.55 15.82
CA ASN A 27 5.47 3.93 16.02
C ASN A 27 5.32 4.67 14.69
N ASP A 28 4.80 5.90 14.76
CA ASP A 28 4.65 6.77 13.60
C ASP A 28 5.97 7.05 12.86
N GLU A 29 7.10 7.15 13.56
CA GLU A 29 8.39 7.40 12.92
C GLU A 29 8.80 6.23 12.01
N ASN A 30 8.50 4.99 12.41
CA ASN A 30 8.73 3.81 11.58
C ASN A 30 7.91 3.88 10.29
N LYS A 31 6.63 4.26 10.38
CA LYS A 31 5.76 4.43 9.21
C LYS A 31 6.26 5.56 8.30
N ARG A 32 6.63 6.72 8.88
CA ARG A 32 7.22 7.84 8.12
C ARG A 32 8.52 7.46 7.42
N TYR A 33 9.39 6.71 8.10
CA TYR A 33 10.66 6.26 7.55
C TYR A 33 10.46 5.23 6.43
N PHE A 34 9.50 4.32 6.55
CA PHE A 34 9.14 3.41 5.47
C PHE A 34 8.63 4.16 4.25
N LEU A 35 7.75 5.16 4.43
CA LEU A 35 7.26 6.00 3.34
C LEU A 35 8.38 6.82 2.69
N SER A 36 9.35 7.33 3.45
CA SER A 36 10.48 8.05 2.85
C SER A 36 11.41 7.12 2.06
N LEU A 37 11.59 5.87 2.49
CA LEU A 37 12.28 4.86 1.70
C LEU A 37 11.47 4.50 0.44
N ALA A 38 10.15 4.43 0.54
CA ALA A 38 9.28 4.15 -0.61
C ALA A 38 9.38 5.28 -1.64
N ALA A 39 9.28 6.55 -1.21
CA ALA A 39 9.51 7.71 -2.05
C ALA A 39 10.89 7.66 -2.72
N LYS A 40 11.95 7.27 -2.00
CA LYS A 40 13.30 7.17 -2.56
C LYS A 40 13.46 6.04 -3.58
N HIS A 41 12.99 4.85 -3.25
CA HIS A 41 13.31 3.64 -4.02
C HIS A 41 12.33 3.39 -5.17
N LEU A 42 11.07 3.77 -5.00
CA LEU A 42 10.01 3.57 -5.99
C LEU A 42 9.84 4.78 -6.93
N ASP A 43 10.57 5.86 -6.70
CA ASP A 43 10.57 7.05 -7.57
C ASP A 43 10.71 6.65 -9.06
N GLN A 44 9.88 7.23 -9.92
CA GLN A 44 9.86 6.99 -11.38
C GLN A 44 9.69 5.53 -11.83
N ALA A 45 9.37 4.61 -10.92
CA ALA A 45 9.18 3.20 -11.27
C ALA A 45 7.73 2.75 -11.17
N VAL A 46 6.92 3.48 -10.42
CA VAL A 46 5.53 3.16 -10.16
C VAL A 46 4.71 4.44 -10.00
N SER A 47 3.44 4.35 -10.35
CA SER A 47 2.42 5.34 -10.05
C SER A 47 1.53 4.78 -8.96
N ILE A 48 1.54 5.40 -7.79
CA ILE A 48 0.84 4.90 -6.60
C ILE A 48 -0.58 5.47 -6.57
N LEU A 49 -1.57 4.59 -6.64
CA LEU A 49 -2.98 4.97 -6.57
C LEU A 49 -3.47 5.00 -5.12
N ALA A 50 -3.15 3.96 -4.35
CA ALA A 50 -3.54 3.89 -2.94
C ALA A 50 -2.49 3.17 -2.08
N TYR A 51 -2.40 3.55 -0.80
CA TYR A 51 -1.63 2.83 0.21
C TYR A 51 -2.27 2.92 1.60
N CYS A 52 -1.93 1.96 2.44
CA CYS A 52 -2.19 2.01 3.88
C CYS A 52 -1.11 1.25 4.65
N LEU A 53 -0.62 1.82 5.75
CA LEU A 53 0.29 1.18 6.70
C LEU A 53 -0.38 1.05 8.06
N ILE A 54 -0.64 -0.18 8.50
CA ILE A 54 -1.00 -0.48 9.90
C ILE A 54 0.12 -1.28 10.56
N ASP A 55 0.05 -1.51 11.87
CA ASP A 55 1.22 -1.90 12.67
C ASP A 55 1.96 -3.16 12.20
N ASN A 56 1.24 -4.16 11.69
CA ASN A 56 1.82 -5.44 11.29
C ASN A 56 1.87 -5.67 9.77
N HIS A 57 1.30 -4.78 8.94
CA HIS A 57 1.32 -4.96 7.49
C HIS A 57 1.13 -3.65 6.70
N TYR A 58 1.42 -3.71 5.41
CA TYR A 58 1.19 -2.62 4.48
C TYR A 58 0.48 -3.11 3.22
N HIS A 59 -0.23 -2.19 2.57
CA HIS A 59 -0.78 -2.37 1.24
C HIS A 59 -0.42 -1.20 0.33
N PHE A 60 -0.10 -1.51 -0.91
CA PHE A 60 0.02 -0.57 -2.03
C PHE A 60 -0.82 -1.09 -3.20
N LEU A 61 -1.55 -0.19 -3.85
CA LEU A 61 -2.08 -0.36 -5.20
C LEU A 61 -1.36 0.62 -6.10
N LEU A 62 -0.74 0.11 -7.15
CA LEU A 62 0.13 0.89 -8.03
C LEU A 62 0.16 0.32 -9.44
N LYS A 63 0.48 1.19 -10.40
CA LYS A 63 0.87 0.84 -11.76
C LYS A 63 2.39 0.74 -11.85
N ILE A 64 2.91 -0.20 -12.63
CA ILE A 64 4.35 -0.32 -12.90
C ILE A 64 4.72 0.54 -14.12
N ASP A 65 5.65 1.48 -13.97
CA ASP A 65 6.05 2.42 -15.04
C ASP A 65 7.45 2.13 -15.61
N THR A 66 8.08 1.06 -15.14
CA THR A 66 9.43 0.66 -15.54
C THR A 66 9.48 -0.82 -15.92
N GLU A 67 10.61 -1.25 -16.48
CA GLU A 67 10.83 -2.64 -16.87
C GLU A 67 10.83 -3.58 -15.66
N GLU A 68 10.40 -4.82 -15.88
CA GLU A 68 10.01 -5.76 -14.81
C GLU A 68 11.12 -6.03 -13.77
N HIS A 69 12.34 -6.19 -14.28
CA HIS A 69 13.53 -6.41 -13.45
C HIS A 69 13.83 -5.19 -12.57
N THR A 70 13.70 -3.99 -13.14
CA THR A 70 13.93 -2.72 -12.43
C THR A 70 12.88 -2.52 -11.33
N ALA A 71 11.61 -2.77 -11.61
CA ALA A 71 10.53 -2.69 -10.63
C ALA A 71 10.79 -3.63 -9.45
N THR A 72 11.07 -4.91 -9.75
CA THR A 72 11.36 -5.94 -8.74
C THR A 72 12.57 -5.56 -7.88
N GLN A 73 13.64 -5.06 -8.49
CA GLN A 73 14.84 -4.64 -7.78
C GLN A 73 14.58 -3.44 -6.86
N LYS A 74 13.76 -2.47 -7.29
CA LYS A 74 13.41 -1.29 -6.49
C LYS A 74 12.59 -1.66 -5.24
N PHE A 75 11.60 -2.55 -5.36
CA PHE A 75 10.89 -3.10 -4.21
C PHE A 75 11.82 -3.87 -3.27
N SER A 76 12.71 -4.71 -3.82
CA SER A 76 13.72 -5.41 -3.03
C SER A 76 14.60 -4.45 -2.23
N ASN A 77 15.05 -3.36 -2.85
CA ASN A 77 15.85 -2.32 -2.19
C ASN A 77 15.08 -1.64 -1.05
N LEU A 78 13.81 -1.27 -1.28
CA LEU A 78 12.93 -0.69 -0.26
C LEU A 78 12.81 -1.60 0.97
N PHE A 79 12.38 -2.86 0.78
CA PHE A 79 12.11 -3.76 1.89
C PHE A 79 13.39 -4.16 2.63
N ASN A 80 14.49 -4.37 1.91
CA ASN A 80 15.78 -4.67 2.51
C ASN A 80 16.33 -3.49 3.33
N ALA A 81 16.20 -2.26 2.82
CA ALA A 81 16.63 -1.06 3.54
C ALA A 81 15.84 -0.90 4.84
N TYR A 82 14.52 -1.04 4.78
CA TYR A 82 13.67 -0.92 5.96
C TYR A 82 13.94 -2.02 6.99
N ALA A 83 14.00 -3.29 6.57
CA ALA A 83 14.26 -4.42 7.47
C ALA A 83 15.61 -4.28 8.18
N LYS A 84 16.66 -3.88 7.47
CA LYS A 84 18.00 -3.63 8.06
C LYS A 84 17.95 -2.50 9.09
N ALA A 85 17.29 -1.38 8.77
CA ALA A 85 17.17 -0.26 9.69
C ALA A 85 16.36 -0.61 10.94
N TYR A 86 15.23 -1.31 10.77
CA TYR A 86 14.39 -1.79 11.88
C TYR A 86 15.17 -2.73 12.79
N ASN A 87 15.84 -3.75 12.23
CA ASN A 87 16.63 -4.71 12.99
C ASN A 87 17.75 -4.03 13.77
N LYS A 88 18.47 -3.09 13.14
CA LYS A 88 19.50 -2.29 13.82
C LYS A 88 18.92 -1.44 14.95
N ARG A 89 17.78 -0.76 14.72
CA ARG A 89 17.15 0.12 15.72
C ARG A 89 16.64 -0.64 16.95
N PHE A 90 16.14 -1.86 16.76
CA PHE A 90 15.51 -2.65 17.82
C PHE A 90 16.34 -3.85 18.28
N ASN A 91 17.64 -3.88 17.93
CA ASN A 91 18.58 -4.96 18.27
C ASN A 91 18.03 -6.36 17.94
N ARG A 92 17.39 -6.49 16.77
CA ARG A 92 16.81 -7.74 16.27
C ARG A 92 17.67 -8.39 15.20
N THR A 93 17.49 -9.68 15.04
CA THR A 93 18.04 -10.49 13.95
C THR A 93 16.92 -11.22 13.22
N GLY A 94 17.22 -11.78 12.05
CA GLY A 94 16.26 -12.52 11.24
C GLY A 94 15.39 -11.66 10.31
N SER A 95 14.44 -12.32 9.65
CA SER A 95 13.50 -11.70 8.72
C SER A 95 12.47 -10.85 9.46
N LEU A 96 12.23 -9.63 8.96
CA LEU A 96 11.16 -8.77 9.49
C LEU A 96 9.80 -9.08 8.85
N PHE A 97 9.78 -9.32 7.54
CA PHE A 97 8.58 -9.59 6.76
C PHE A 97 8.46 -11.09 6.44
N GLU A 98 7.26 -11.54 6.08
CA GLU A 98 7.11 -12.85 5.45
C GLU A 98 7.94 -12.95 4.16
N LYS A 99 8.39 -14.17 3.86
CA LYS A 99 9.27 -14.43 2.71
C LYS A 99 8.55 -14.08 1.40
N HIS A 100 9.15 -13.14 0.66
CA HIS A 100 8.61 -12.51 -0.55
C HIS A 100 7.37 -11.65 -0.26
N PHE A 101 7.39 -10.41 -0.74
CA PHE A 101 6.16 -9.62 -0.79
C PHE A 101 5.18 -10.26 -1.76
N ARG A 102 3.90 -10.22 -1.39
CA ARG A 102 2.81 -10.71 -2.22
C ARG A 102 2.49 -9.66 -3.27
N ARG A 103 2.08 -10.14 -4.44
CA ARG A 103 1.70 -9.34 -5.59
C ARG A 103 0.50 -10.00 -6.24
N LYS A 104 -0.57 -9.23 -6.47
CA LYS A 104 -1.76 -9.68 -7.20
C LYS A 104 -1.98 -8.73 -8.36
N LYS A 105 -1.86 -9.25 -9.59
CA LYS A 105 -2.14 -8.51 -10.82
C LYS A 105 -3.63 -8.16 -10.85
N ILE A 106 -3.92 -6.91 -11.18
CA ILE A 106 -5.29 -6.42 -11.28
C ILE A 106 -5.75 -6.55 -12.74
N THR A 107 -6.83 -7.28 -12.96
CA THR A 107 -7.32 -7.61 -14.31
C THR A 107 -8.66 -6.98 -14.63
N SER A 108 -9.33 -6.33 -13.66
CA SER A 108 -10.59 -5.64 -13.88
C SER A 108 -10.65 -4.31 -13.12
N GLU A 109 -11.30 -3.33 -13.72
CA GLU A 109 -11.54 -2.03 -13.11
C GLU A 109 -12.43 -2.14 -11.86
N ALA A 110 -13.44 -3.03 -11.89
CA ALA A 110 -14.29 -3.28 -10.74
C ALA A 110 -13.49 -3.75 -9.52
N TYR A 111 -12.54 -4.67 -9.72
CA TYR A 111 -11.64 -5.10 -8.64
C TYR A 111 -10.71 -3.97 -8.19
N LEU A 112 -10.17 -3.18 -9.13
CA LEU A 112 -9.32 -2.02 -8.83
C LEU A 112 -10.03 -1.02 -7.90
N ARG A 113 -11.26 -0.62 -8.24
CA ARG A 113 -12.09 0.30 -7.44
C ARG A 113 -12.36 -0.24 -6.05
N ASN A 114 -12.76 -1.51 -5.98
CA ASN A 114 -13.02 -2.20 -4.72
C ASN A 114 -11.76 -2.28 -3.84
N LEU A 115 -10.60 -2.49 -4.46
CA LEU A 115 -9.32 -2.55 -3.76
C LEU A 115 -8.88 -1.18 -3.23
N ILE A 116 -9.10 -0.08 -3.98
CA ILE A 116 -8.85 1.29 -3.48
C ILE A 116 -9.62 1.52 -2.18
N ILE A 117 -10.93 1.21 -2.18
CA ILE A 117 -11.79 1.34 -1.00
C ILE A 117 -11.28 0.47 0.14
N TYR A 118 -10.94 -0.79 -0.14
CA TYR A 118 -10.42 -1.73 0.85
C TYR A 118 -9.14 -1.20 1.50
N ILE A 119 -8.15 -0.77 0.72
CA ILE A 119 -6.87 -0.25 1.22
C ILE A 119 -7.11 0.97 2.11
N HIS A 120 -7.93 1.92 1.66
CA HIS A 120 -8.21 3.13 2.42
C HIS A 120 -8.94 2.87 3.75
N ARG A 121 -9.82 1.86 3.77
CA ARG A 121 -10.59 1.44 4.96
C ARG A 121 -9.88 0.40 5.82
N ASN A 122 -8.70 -0.07 5.42
CA ASN A 122 -7.93 -1.08 6.16
C ASN A 122 -7.75 -0.75 7.66
N PRO A 123 -7.50 0.51 8.09
CA PRO A 123 -7.45 0.85 9.52
C PRO A 123 -8.77 0.61 10.27
N LEU A 124 -9.91 0.80 9.61
CA LEU A 124 -11.24 0.50 10.17
C LEU A 124 -11.47 -1.01 10.21
N ASN A 125 -11.18 -1.71 9.11
CA ASN A 125 -11.43 -3.15 8.97
C ASN A 125 -10.62 -3.98 9.99
N HIS A 126 -9.41 -3.53 10.36
CA HIS A 126 -8.58 -4.18 11.39
C HIS A 126 -8.73 -3.57 12.79
N GLY A 127 -9.71 -2.68 13.01
CA GLY A 127 -9.98 -2.11 14.33
C GLY A 127 -8.90 -1.16 14.87
N VAL A 128 -8.02 -0.64 14.00
CA VAL A 128 -6.98 0.32 14.36
C VAL A 128 -7.57 1.68 14.74
N THR A 129 -8.58 2.14 13.99
CA THR A 129 -9.33 3.37 14.28
C THR A 129 -10.73 3.30 13.66
N PRO A 130 -11.78 3.82 14.34
CA PRO A 130 -13.09 3.97 13.71
C PRO A 130 -13.11 5.08 12.65
N ASP A 131 -12.15 6.02 12.71
CA ASP A 131 -12.01 7.14 11.78
C ASP A 131 -10.87 6.87 10.78
N PHE A 132 -11.15 6.04 9.78
CA PHE A 132 -10.20 5.77 8.70
C PHE A 132 -9.91 7.01 7.86
N ALA A 133 -10.86 7.96 7.78
CA ALA A 133 -10.76 9.14 6.94
C ALA A 133 -9.63 10.08 7.41
N ASN A 134 -9.41 10.17 8.72
CA ASN A 134 -8.32 10.96 9.30
C ASN A 134 -7.05 10.17 9.60
N PHE A 135 -6.98 8.88 9.22
CA PHE A 135 -5.81 8.05 9.50
C PHE A 135 -4.58 8.51 8.71
N LYS A 136 -3.51 8.90 9.41
CA LYS A 136 -2.34 9.59 8.85
C LYS A 136 -1.48 8.73 7.91
N PHE A 137 -1.61 7.41 7.96
CA PHE A 137 -0.80 6.46 7.20
C PHE A 137 -1.60 5.70 6.15
N SER A 138 -2.71 6.29 5.70
CA SER A 138 -3.49 5.88 4.53
C SER A 138 -3.49 7.03 3.51
N SER A 139 -3.50 6.70 2.22
CA SER A 139 -3.55 7.71 1.14
C SER A 139 -4.88 8.47 1.07
N TYR A 140 -5.96 7.92 1.62
CA TYR A 140 -7.32 8.47 1.47
C TYR A 140 -7.41 9.97 1.78
N ARG A 141 -6.86 10.35 2.94
CA ARG A 141 -6.89 11.75 3.40
C ARG A 141 -6.22 12.69 2.40
N PHE A 142 -5.11 12.26 1.81
CA PHE A 142 -4.38 13.05 0.82
C PHE A 142 -5.14 13.15 -0.51
N CYS A 143 -5.99 12.18 -0.85
CA CYS A 143 -6.87 12.27 -2.02
C CYS A 143 -7.97 13.32 -1.81
N ILE A 144 -8.55 13.43 -0.60
CA ILE A 144 -9.70 14.29 -0.33
C ILE A 144 -9.35 15.70 0.17
N GLU A 145 -8.11 15.92 0.63
CA GLU A 145 -7.58 17.22 1.06
C GLU A 145 -6.48 17.69 0.07
N PRO A 146 -6.81 18.47 -0.98
CA PRO A 146 -5.85 18.86 -2.02
C PRO A 146 -4.64 19.65 -1.50
N LEU A 147 -4.82 20.42 -0.42
CA LEU A 147 -3.78 21.22 0.22
C LEU A 147 -2.81 20.37 1.08
N LEU A 148 -3.13 19.10 1.33
CA LEU A 148 -2.31 18.20 2.12
C LEU A 148 -1.32 17.44 1.22
N SER A 149 -0.03 17.68 1.46
CA SER A 149 1.05 16.96 0.77
C SER A 149 1.21 15.55 1.33
N SER A 150 1.17 14.56 0.43
CA SER A 150 1.48 13.17 0.77
C SER A 150 2.99 12.99 0.97
N PRO A 151 3.43 12.12 1.91
CA PRO A 151 4.85 11.80 2.09
C PRO A 151 5.47 11.05 0.90
N ILE A 152 4.63 10.49 0.02
CA ILE A 152 5.03 9.85 -1.24
C ILE A 152 4.17 10.40 -2.39
N ALA A 153 4.69 10.43 -3.62
CA ALA A 153 3.89 10.82 -4.78
C ALA A 153 2.68 9.90 -4.97
N LEU A 154 1.52 10.49 -5.22
CA LEU A 154 0.25 9.79 -5.45
C LEU A 154 -0.33 10.25 -6.77
N ASP A 155 -0.81 9.31 -7.58
CA ASP A 155 -1.60 9.61 -8.76
C ASP A 155 -3.07 9.84 -8.35
N LYS A 156 -3.32 11.01 -7.76
CA LYS A 156 -4.65 11.37 -7.25
C LYS A 156 -5.66 11.52 -8.39
N GLU A 157 -5.21 12.03 -9.54
CA GLU A 157 -6.07 12.23 -10.71
C GLU A 157 -6.57 10.90 -11.25
N GLU A 158 -5.67 9.95 -11.47
CA GLU A 158 -6.05 8.60 -11.90
C GLU A 158 -6.89 7.90 -10.83
N THR A 159 -6.51 7.99 -9.56
CA THR A 159 -7.26 7.35 -8.46
C THR A 159 -8.71 7.82 -8.40
N ILE A 160 -8.95 9.12 -8.59
CA ILE A 160 -10.28 9.72 -8.52
C ILE A 160 -11.07 9.43 -9.81
N SER A 161 -10.42 9.35 -10.98
CA SER A 161 -11.11 9.12 -12.25
C SER A 161 -11.88 7.79 -12.30
N TYR A 162 -11.41 6.75 -11.59
CA TYR A 162 -12.13 5.48 -11.42
C TYR A 162 -13.46 5.60 -10.65
N PHE A 163 -13.75 6.76 -10.08
CA PHE A 163 -14.98 7.04 -9.32
C PHE A 163 -15.78 8.18 -9.92
N ASP A 164 -15.54 8.55 -11.17
CA ASP A 164 -16.17 9.66 -11.89
C ASP A 164 -15.73 11.04 -11.36
N ASP A 165 -15.90 11.29 -10.05
CA ASP A 165 -15.50 12.52 -9.39
C ASP A 165 -15.14 12.32 -7.90
N LEU A 166 -14.63 13.38 -7.28
CA LEU A 166 -14.21 13.38 -5.88
C LEU A 166 -15.38 13.18 -4.90
N GLU A 167 -16.59 13.61 -5.25
CA GLU A 167 -17.74 13.48 -4.37
C GLU A 167 -18.24 12.04 -4.33
N ASN A 168 -18.31 11.38 -5.49
CA ASN A 168 -18.61 9.96 -5.57
C ASN A 168 -17.49 9.10 -4.95
N PHE A 169 -16.21 9.47 -5.14
CA PHE A 169 -15.09 8.86 -4.41
C PHE A 169 -15.32 8.87 -2.89
N LYS A 170 -15.63 10.03 -2.30
CA LYS A 170 -15.94 10.15 -0.86
C LYS A 170 -17.17 9.33 -0.48
N PHE A 171 -18.23 9.42 -1.27
CA PHE A 171 -19.51 8.75 -1.00
C PHE A 171 -19.37 7.23 -0.91
N VAL A 172 -18.70 6.61 -1.88
CA VAL A 172 -18.53 5.15 -1.90
C VAL A 172 -17.59 4.67 -0.79
N HIS A 173 -16.60 5.46 -0.39
CA HIS A 173 -15.72 5.11 0.73
C HIS A 173 -16.46 5.10 2.07
N LEU A 174 -17.45 5.97 2.25
CA LEU A 174 -18.25 6.04 3.48
C LEU A 174 -19.33 4.95 3.54
N ARG A 175 -19.85 4.48 2.40
CA ARG A 175 -20.79 3.35 2.38
C ARG A 175 -20.08 2.05 2.75
N GLN A 176 -20.70 1.22 3.59
CA GLN A 176 -20.14 -0.10 3.93
C GLN A 176 -20.03 -0.94 2.65
N ALA A 177 -18.81 -1.06 2.13
CA ALA A 177 -18.48 -2.05 1.11
C ALA A 177 -17.95 -3.29 1.83
N ASN A 178 -18.69 -4.40 1.76
CA ASN A 178 -18.12 -5.71 2.08
C ASN A 178 -17.16 -6.07 0.95
N PHE A 179 -15.91 -5.63 1.03
CA PHE A 179 -14.86 -6.19 0.19
C PHE A 179 -14.69 -7.65 0.64
N ARG A 180 -15.18 -8.58 -0.16
CA ARG A 180 -14.81 -9.99 -0.07
C ARG A 180 -13.81 -10.20 -1.19
N ASP A 181 -12.57 -10.53 -0.85
CA ASP A 181 -11.68 -11.07 -1.87
C ASP A 181 -12.37 -12.34 -2.40
N GLU A 182 -12.74 -12.37 -3.67
CA GLU A 182 -13.40 -13.52 -4.31
C GLU A 182 -12.53 -14.79 -4.20
N GLU A 183 -11.25 -14.63 -3.85
CA GLU A 183 -10.28 -15.71 -3.64
C GLU A 183 -10.10 -16.16 -2.17
N GLY A 184 -10.89 -15.63 -1.22
CA GLY A 184 -10.95 -16.17 0.14
C GLY A 184 -9.67 -16.02 0.97
N VAL A 185 -8.80 -15.04 0.65
CA VAL A 185 -7.67 -14.69 1.50
C VAL A 185 -8.17 -13.74 2.59
N ASP A 186 -8.44 -14.28 3.78
CA ASP A 186 -8.50 -13.48 5.01
C ASP A 186 -7.13 -12.79 5.19
N TRP A 187 -7.15 -11.47 5.32
CA TRP A 187 -5.96 -10.61 5.45
C TRP A 187 -5.45 -10.52 6.89
#